data_AF-A0A349SML6-F1
#
_entry.id   AF-A0A349SML6-F1
#
_cell.length_a   1.000
_cell.length_b   1.000
_cell.length_c   1.000
_cell.angle_alpha   90.00
_cell.angle_beta   90.00
_cell.angle_gamma   90.00
#
_symmetry.space_group_name_H-M   'P 1'
#
loop_
_entity.id
_entity.type
_entity.pdbx_description
1 polymer ?
#
loop_
_entity_poly.entity_id
_entity_poly.type
_entity_poly.pdbx_seq_one_letter_code
_entity_poly.pdbx_strand_id
1 'polypeptide(L)' 'MLQPKRTKFRKQHKGRNRGLAQAGNKVSFGTIGLKAVSRGRLTARQIEAARRAMTRHVKRGGKIWI' A
#
# COMPACT_ATOMS: atom_id res chain seq x y z
N MET A 1 -4.79 -7.27 9.80
CA MET A 1 -3.53 -7.64 9.12
C MET A 1 -3.89 -8.14 7.73
N LEU A 2 -3.38 -7.51 6.69
CA LEU A 2 -3.69 -7.85 5.29
C LEU A 2 -2.88 -9.08 4.88
N GLN A 3 -3.53 -10.24 4.78
CA GLN A 3 -2.92 -11.47 4.32
C GLN A 3 -3.95 -12.28 3.51
N PRO A 4 -3.55 -12.93 2.40
CA PRO A 4 -4.44 -13.80 1.65
C PRO A 4 -4.91 -14.99 2.50
N LYS A 5 -6.20 -15.34 2.36
CA LYS A 5 -6.79 -16.49 3.07
C LYS A 5 -6.15 -17.82 2.69
N ARG A 6 -5.72 -17.98 1.43
CA ARG A 6 -5.08 -19.20 0.92
C ARG A 6 -4.00 -18.83 -0.09
N THR A 7 -2.85 -19.47 0.00
CA THR A 7 -1.75 -19.37 -0.97
C THR A 7 -1.36 -20.76 -1.45
N LYS A 8 -1.01 -20.91 -2.73
CA LYS A 8 -0.60 -22.21 -3.30
C LYS A 8 0.62 -22.80 -2.59
N PHE A 9 1.59 -21.95 -2.22
CA PHE A 9 2.79 -22.32 -1.48
C PHE A 9 2.99 -21.41 -0.29
N ARG A 10 3.48 -21.97 0.83
CA ARG A 10 3.69 -21.23 2.09
C ARG A 10 4.98 -20.41 2.10
N LYS A 11 6.03 -20.85 1.39
CA LYS A 11 7.34 -20.19 1.34
C LYS A 11 7.59 -19.65 -0.06
N GLN A 12 8.14 -18.45 -0.14
CA GLN A 12 8.49 -17.78 -1.39
C GLN A 12 9.86 -17.13 -1.27
N HIS A 13 10.58 -17.02 -2.38
CA HIS A 13 11.82 -16.27 -2.43
C HIS A 13 11.52 -14.77 -2.39
N LYS A 14 12.39 -13.98 -1.75
CA LYS A 14 12.16 -12.55 -1.51
C LYS A 14 12.11 -11.70 -2.79
N GLY A 15 12.67 -12.17 -3.91
CA GLY A 15 12.80 -11.41 -5.15
C GLY A 15 13.75 -10.20 -5.05
N ARG A 16 13.93 -9.48 -6.17
CA ARG A 16 14.76 -8.25 -6.26
C ARG A 16 13.86 -7.05 -6.57
N ASN A 17 14.01 -5.95 -5.84
CA ASN A 17 13.26 -4.70 -6.07
C ASN A 17 14.11 -3.75 -6.92
N ARG A 18 13.99 -3.86 -8.25
CA ARG A 18 14.77 -3.09 -9.24
C ARG A 18 13.84 -2.30 -10.17
N GLY A 19 14.36 -1.21 -10.73
CA GLY A 19 13.63 -0.38 -11.69
C GLY A 19 12.67 0.62 -11.05
N LEU A 20 11.79 1.17 -11.90
CA LEU A 20 10.69 2.07 -11.56
C LEU A 20 9.36 1.37 -11.82
N ALA A 21 8.29 1.84 -11.17
CA ALA A 21 6.95 1.30 -11.38
C ALA A 21 6.43 1.61 -12.80
N GLN A 22 6.15 0.57 -13.57
CA GLN A 22 5.58 0.66 -14.92
C GLN A 22 4.05 0.78 -14.92
N ALA A 23 3.39 0.34 -13.83
CA ALA A 23 1.95 0.40 -13.64
C ALA A 23 1.59 0.91 -12.23
N GLY A 24 0.35 1.38 -12.04
CA GLY A 24 -0.12 1.90 -10.75
C GLY A 24 0.59 3.19 -10.30
N ASN A 25 1.14 3.95 -11.24
CA ASN A 25 1.92 5.17 -10.99
C ASN A 25 1.13 6.47 -11.22
N LYS A 26 -0.19 6.35 -11.48
CA LYS A 26 -1.16 7.44 -11.64
C LYS A 26 -2.28 7.27 -10.60
N VAL A 27 -2.99 8.36 -10.30
CA VAL A 27 -4.15 8.33 -9.40
C VAL A 27 -5.35 7.77 -10.16
N SER A 28 -5.79 6.56 -9.80
CA SER A 28 -6.94 5.90 -10.43
C SER A 28 -8.27 6.26 -9.78
N PHE A 29 -8.25 6.51 -8.46
CA PHE A 29 -9.44 6.87 -7.69
C PHE A 29 -9.12 8.11 -6.86
N GLY A 30 -10.05 9.08 -6.86
CA GLY A 30 -9.93 10.29 -6.06
C GLY A 30 -9.31 11.46 -6.77
N THR A 31 -9.04 12.48 -5.95
CA THR A 31 -8.44 13.74 -6.39
C THR A 31 -6.97 13.85 -5.97
N ILE A 32 -6.57 13.19 -4.88
CA ILE A 32 -5.21 13.26 -4.33
C ILE A 32 -4.62 11.86 -4.12
N GLY A 33 -3.30 11.74 -4.25
CA GLY A 33 -2.57 10.49 -4.05
C GLY A 33 -1.15 10.71 -3.54
N LEU A 34 -0.62 9.70 -2.84
CA LEU A 34 0.76 9.66 -2.36
C LEU A 34 1.60 8.76 -3.27
N LYS A 35 2.69 9.30 -3.82
CA LYS A 35 3.60 8.57 -4.71
C LYS A 35 4.94 8.34 -4.01
N ALA A 36 5.43 7.11 -4.04
CA ALA A 36 6.76 6.78 -3.54
C ALA A 36 7.84 7.30 -4.51
N VAL A 37 8.86 7.95 -3.96
CA VAL A 37 10.05 8.42 -4.72
C VAL A 37 11.19 7.41 -4.65
N SER A 38 11.24 6.60 -3.58
CA SER A 38 12.26 5.61 -3.33
C SER A 38 11.69 4.19 -3.27
N ARG A 39 12.60 3.21 -3.26
CA ARG A 39 12.28 1.78 -3.23
C ARG A 39 12.25 1.30 -1.77
N GLY A 40 11.27 0.48 -1.41
CA GLY A 40 11.20 -0.14 -0.10
C GLY A 40 10.24 -1.32 -0.07
N ARG A 41 10.35 -2.16 0.97
CA ARG A 41 9.33 -3.18 1.27
C ARG A 41 8.42 -2.60 2.35
N LEU A 42 7.11 -2.66 2.10
CA LEU A 42 6.10 -2.26 3.07
C LEU A 42 5.43 -3.48 3.69
N THR A 43 5.28 -3.45 5.00
CA THR A 43 4.60 -4.50 5.76
C THR A 43 3.13 -4.14 5.98
N ALA A 44 2.28 -5.16 6.18
CA ALA A 44 0.87 -4.94 6.49
C ALA A 44 0.64 -4.09 7.76
N ARG A 45 1.58 -4.13 8.72
CA ARG A 45 1.53 -3.32 9.94
C ARG A 45 1.75 -1.84 9.67
N GLN A 46 2.70 -1.51 8.80
CA GLN A 46 2.97 -0.12 8.39
C GLN A 46 1.78 0.47 7.62
N ILE A 47 1.20 -0.29 6.69
CA ILE A 47 0.03 0.14 5.92
C ILE A 47 -1.15 0.43 6.85
N GLU A 48 -1.41 -0.45 7.82
CA GLU A 48 -2.51 -0.24 8.77
C GLU A 48 -2.26 0.94 9.71
N ALA A 49 -1.02 1.15 10.16
CA ALA A 49 -0.65 2.32 10.95
C ALA A 49 -0.90 3.63 10.17
N ALA A 50 -0.45 3.69 8.91
CA ALA A 50 -0.68 4.84 8.04
C ALA A 50 -2.17 5.08 7.77
N ARG A 51 -2.94 4.02 7.47
CA ARG A 51 -4.39 4.10 7.26
C ARG A 51 -5.09 4.69 8.48
N ARG A 52 -4.81 4.15 9.67
CA ARG A 52 -5.39 4.65 10.93
C ARG A 52 -5.05 6.12 11.18
N ALA A 53 -3.80 6.52 10.92
CA ALA A 53 -3.37 7.91 11.06
C ALA A 53 -4.16 8.83 10.10
N MET A 54 -4.26 8.47 8.82
CA MET A 54 -5.03 9.23 7.82
C MET A 54 -6.52 9.32 8.17
N THR A 55 -7.16 8.19 8.50
CA THR A 55 -8.59 8.17 8.86
C THR A 55 -8.86 9.01 10.10
N ARG A 56 -7.99 8.96 11.13
CA ARG A 56 -8.15 9.78 12.34
C ARG A 56 -8.03 11.28 12.06
N HIS A 57 -7.10 11.66 11.18
CA HIS A 57 -6.91 13.07 10.83
C HIS A 57 -8.10 13.63 10.04
N VAL A 58 -8.65 12.84 9.10
CA VAL A 58 -9.81 13.22 8.26
C VAL A 58 -11.15 13.14 9.03
N LYS A 59 -11.16 12.51 10.21
CA LYS A 59 -12.34 12.28 11.05
C LYS A 59 -13.44 11.49 10.32
N ARG A 60 -14.41 12.16 9.70
CA ARG A 60 -15.61 11.55 9.07
C ARG A 60 -15.80 11.90 7.59
N GLY A 61 -15.04 12.85 7.04
CA GLY A 61 -15.41 13.51 5.77
C GLY A 61 -14.78 12.95 4.50
N GLY A 62 -14.01 11.84 4.55
CA GLY A 62 -13.23 11.41 3.38
C GLY A 62 -13.16 9.90 3.19
N LYS A 63 -13.25 9.49 1.92
CA LYS A 63 -13.02 8.12 1.49
C LYS A 63 -11.53 7.93 1.19
N ILE A 64 -10.93 6.90 1.77
CA ILE A 64 -9.50 6.58 1.60
C ILE A 64 -9.41 5.24 0.85
N TRP A 65 -8.54 5.17 -0.15
CA TRP A 65 -8.24 3.96 -0.90
C TRP A 65 -6.82 3.47 -0.62
N ILE A 66 -6.63 2.15 -0.65
CA ILE A 66 -5.35 1.43 -0.52
C ILE A 66 -5.27 0.42 -1.66
#